data_AF-A0A3D4PJE1-F1
#
_entry.id   AF-A0A3D4PJE1-F1
#
_cell.length_a   1.000
_cell.length_b   1.000
_cell.length_c   1.000
_cell.angle_alpha   90.00
_cell.angle_beta   90.00
_cell.angle_gamma   90.00
#
_symmetry.space_group_name_H-M   'P 1'
#
loop_
_entity.id
_entity.type
_entity.pdbx_description
1 polymer ?
#
loop_
_entity_poly.entity_id
_entity_poly.type
_entity_poly.pdbx_seq_one_letter_code
_entity_poly.pdbx_strand_id
1 'polypeptide(L)'
;MDETTNNLPTENLPAETGETVSSENLVLLPNEKVRQFPTTPGVYLMKDAEDRVIYVGKAVNLRSRAGSYFLTAAKTERRTAELVTAISDIDYISTESEVDALLLEARLIKDIQPRFNTELKDDKTFPYLEITTREDFPRVEFTRTPRDKNSKLYGPFTSAGQLRETITVLQKIFQFRTCSLDIDASDEKWKWYRPCLLASIHQCTAPCNFRISKDEYRKDIQKLKLFLDGQRTKLYRDLEKEMQQASKDLQFEKAATIRDQINSLKKIELRGDIETDQQPEVFYIDPKKGMAGLKKILNLPELPRRIEGMDIAHLQGGETVASLVQFIDGLPFKHGYRRYKIRTVAGVDDFASMREVVSRRMRGLQKAGESFPDLLLIDGGKGQLNAALEAMRAIDIEPPMTISLAKREEEIYIPGESEPKKVSRHSYGLRLLQYVRDESHRFAQHYHHILRRKSTFDE
;
A
#
# COMPACT_ATOMS: atom_id res chain seq x y z
N MET A 1 26.28 66.52 -22.25
CA MET A 1 25.52 67.74 -21.92
C MET A 1 24.37 67.82 -22.89
N ASP A 2 23.22 68.19 -22.35
CA ASP A 2 21.89 68.35 -22.96
C ASP A 2 21.03 67.11 -23.12
N GLU A 3 20.46 66.79 -21.96
CA GLU A 3 19.13 66.24 -21.72
C GLU A 3 18.07 66.92 -22.60
N THR A 4 17.21 66.12 -23.23
CA THR A 4 15.92 66.58 -23.75
C THR A 4 14.82 65.81 -23.04
N THR A 5 14.21 66.53 -22.11
CA THR A 5 12.95 66.26 -21.41
C THR A 5 11.79 66.34 -22.39
N ASN A 6 10.78 65.48 -22.23
CA ASN A 6 9.42 65.83 -22.60
C ASN A 6 8.41 65.26 -21.60
N ASN A 7 7.56 66.15 -21.10
CA ASN A 7 6.64 65.98 -19.99
C ASN A 7 5.23 65.61 -20.50
N LEU A 8 4.60 64.61 -19.84
CA LEU A 8 3.23 64.53 -19.29
C LEU A 8 1.97 64.69 -20.22
N PRO A 9 0.84 64.02 -19.90
CA PRO A 9 0.00 64.42 -18.76
C PRO A 9 -0.40 63.30 -17.78
N THR A 10 -0.43 63.73 -16.52
CA THR A 10 -1.09 63.16 -15.35
C THR A 10 -2.60 63.16 -15.51
N GLU A 11 -3.22 61.98 -15.39
CA GLU A 11 -4.63 61.87 -15.05
C GLU A 11 -4.79 61.16 -13.69
N ASN A 12 -5.23 61.98 -12.75
CA ASN A 12 -5.90 61.72 -11.47
C ASN A 12 -6.30 60.26 -11.15
N LEU A 13 -5.64 59.67 -10.15
CA LEU A 13 -6.25 58.66 -9.28
C LEU A 13 -7.08 59.38 -8.19
N PRO A 14 -8.36 59.01 -7.97
CA PRO A 14 -9.02 59.32 -6.72
C PRO A 14 -8.62 58.29 -5.65
N ALA A 15 -8.43 58.81 -4.45
CA ALA A 15 -8.06 58.09 -3.25
C ALA A 15 -9.16 57.11 -2.76
N GLU A 16 -8.67 56.00 -2.23
CA GLU A 16 -9.20 55.13 -1.18
C GLU A 16 -10.66 55.36 -0.73
N THR A 17 -11.49 54.36 -0.99
CA THR A 17 -12.48 53.91 0.00
C THR A 17 -12.20 52.44 0.30
N GLY A 18 -11.89 52.16 1.56
CA GLY A 18 -11.58 50.82 2.03
C GLY A 18 -12.82 49.94 2.05
N GLU A 19 -12.76 48.85 1.30
CA GLU A 19 -13.51 47.64 1.58
C GLU A 19 -12.49 46.51 1.77
N THR A 20 -12.41 46.04 3.02
CA THR A 20 -11.61 44.89 3.42
C THR A 20 -12.25 43.63 2.83
N VAL A 21 -11.79 43.23 1.65
CA VAL A 21 -12.16 41.94 1.07
C VAL A 21 -11.48 40.84 1.87
N SER A 22 -12.31 40.05 2.54
CA SER A 22 -11.96 38.81 3.23
C SER A 22 -11.13 37.87 2.34
N SER A 23 -10.07 37.30 2.91
CA SER A 23 -9.18 36.32 2.29
C SER A 23 -9.90 35.02 1.92
N GLU A 24 -10.47 34.99 0.71
CA GLU A 24 -11.01 33.79 0.08
C GLU A 24 -9.88 32.82 -0.33
N ASN A 25 -10.13 31.52 -0.13
CA ASN A 25 -9.20 30.43 -0.47
C ASN A 25 -8.81 30.45 -1.97
N LEU A 26 -7.58 30.83 -2.31
CA LEU A 26 -7.06 30.68 -3.67
C LEU A 26 -6.93 29.20 -4.04
N VAL A 27 -7.79 28.73 -4.96
CA VAL A 27 -7.64 27.43 -5.62
C VAL A 27 -6.61 27.57 -6.75
N LEU A 28 -5.42 27.00 -6.56
CA LEU A 28 -4.33 27.06 -7.53
C LEU A 28 -4.69 26.30 -8.82
N LEU A 29 -4.36 26.89 -9.97
CA LEU A 29 -4.56 26.25 -11.27
C LEU A 29 -3.60 25.04 -11.45
N PRO A 30 -3.95 24.03 -12.27
CA PRO A 30 -3.14 22.82 -12.42
C PRO A 30 -1.68 23.09 -12.84
N ASN A 31 -1.46 24.08 -13.71
CA ASN A 31 -0.11 24.50 -14.14
C ASN A 31 0.71 25.11 -12.99
N GLU A 32 0.07 25.82 -12.07
CA GLU A 32 0.70 26.42 -10.88
C GLU A 32 1.00 25.35 -9.83
N LYS A 33 0.08 24.40 -9.62
CA LYS A 33 0.30 23.24 -8.74
C LYS A 33 1.51 22.43 -9.17
N VAL A 34 1.68 22.17 -10.47
CA VAL A 34 2.83 21.40 -10.99
C VAL A 34 4.16 22.07 -10.68
N ARG A 35 4.23 23.40 -10.63
CA ARG A 35 5.49 24.11 -10.27
C ARG A 35 5.93 23.80 -8.83
N GLN A 36 4.98 23.44 -7.96
CA GLN A 36 5.25 23.05 -6.57
C GLN A 36 5.60 21.57 -6.42
N PHE A 37 5.48 20.75 -7.48
CA PHE A 37 5.80 19.33 -7.39
C PHE A 37 7.29 19.14 -7.08
N PRO A 38 7.67 18.09 -6.34
CA PRO A 38 9.06 17.78 -6.09
C PRO A 38 9.75 17.34 -7.38
N THR A 39 11.09 17.40 -7.36
CA THR A 39 11.93 16.90 -8.47
C THR A 39 12.31 15.43 -8.27
N THR A 40 11.59 14.71 -7.42
CA THR A 40 11.80 13.29 -7.13
C THR A 40 11.06 12.40 -8.13
N PRO A 41 11.40 11.10 -8.21
CA PRO A 41 10.58 10.12 -8.88
C PRO A 41 9.18 10.02 -8.26
N GLY A 42 8.21 9.62 -9.06
CA GLY A 42 6.85 9.40 -8.58
C GLY A 42 5.83 9.26 -9.70
N VAL A 43 4.57 9.24 -9.29
CA VAL A 43 3.41 9.14 -10.18
C VAL A 43 2.57 10.40 -10.06
N TYR A 44 2.18 11.01 -11.18
CA TYR A 44 1.23 12.11 -11.22
C TYR A 44 -0.15 11.63 -11.69
N LEU A 45 -1.19 12.24 -11.14
CA LEU A 45 -2.59 11.92 -11.41
C LEU A 45 -3.29 13.18 -11.92
N MET A 46 -3.82 13.12 -13.13
CA MET A 46 -4.63 14.20 -13.70
C MET A 46 -6.10 13.91 -13.48
N LYS A 47 -6.86 14.94 -13.11
CA LYS A 47 -8.27 14.83 -12.75
C LYS A 47 -9.15 15.78 -13.55
N ASP A 48 -10.41 15.41 -13.72
CA ASP A 48 -11.44 16.29 -14.30
C ASP A 48 -12.09 17.21 -13.25
N ALA A 49 -13.06 18.02 -13.67
CA ALA A 49 -13.77 18.98 -12.83
C ALA A 49 -14.59 18.31 -11.71
N GLU A 50 -14.82 17.00 -11.79
CA GLU A 50 -15.54 16.19 -10.80
C GLU A 50 -14.57 15.45 -9.86
N ASP A 51 -13.28 15.80 -9.85
CA ASP A 51 -12.19 15.18 -9.07
C ASP A 51 -11.93 13.70 -9.44
N ARG A 52 -12.38 13.24 -10.61
CA ARG A 52 -12.12 11.87 -11.10
C ARG A 52 -10.76 11.81 -11.78
N VAL A 53 -9.95 10.80 -11.44
CA VAL A 53 -8.65 10.58 -12.08
C VAL A 53 -8.86 10.08 -13.52
N ILE A 54 -8.51 10.92 -14.49
CA ILE A 54 -8.68 10.65 -15.92
C ILE A 54 -7.39 10.15 -16.59
N TYR A 55 -6.23 10.40 -15.98
CA TYR A 55 -4.92 9.92 -16.45
C TYR A 55 -3.92 9.77 -15.30
N VAL A 56 -3.09 8.73 -15.38
CA VAL A 56 -1.99 8.44 -14.44
C VAL A 56 -0.70 8.27 -15.23
N GLY A 57 0.40 8.88 -14.78
CA GLY A 57 1.70 8.71 -15.44
C GLY A 57 2.87 8.73 -14.47
N LYS A 58 3.93 7.95 -14.78
CA LYS A 58 5.19 7.94 -14.03
C LYS A 58 6.14 9.03 -14.49
N ALA A 59 7.01 9.46 -13.59
CA ALA A 59 8.07 10.41 -13.85
C ALA A 59 9.31 10.09 -13.02
N VAL A 60 10.49 10.25 -13.64
CA VAL A 60 11.78 10.33 -12.90
C VAL A 60 11.89 11.67 -12.17
N ASN A 61 11.29 12.72 -12.75
CA ASN A 61 11.19 14.04 -12.17
C ASN A 61 9.74 14.53 -12.34
N LEU A 62 8.97 14.49 -11.25
CA LEU A 62 7.55 14.81 -11.22
C LEU A 62 7.25 16.20 -11.79
N ARG A 63 7.98 17.24 -11.36
CA ARG A 63 7.82 18.62 -11.83
C ARG A 63 8.01 18.76 -13.34
N SER A 64 9.14 18.28 -13.85
CA SER A 64 9.48 18.41 -15.26
C SER A 64 8.51 17.63 -16.15
N ARG A 65 8.21 16.38 -15.77
CA ARG A 65 7.37 15.49 -16.56
C ARG A 65 5.91 15.93 -16.56
N ALA A 66 5.31 16.24 -15.41
CA ALA A 66 3.94 16.72 -15.35
C ALA A 66 3.80 18.09 -16.03
N GLY A 67 4.82 18.95 -15.94
CA GLY A 67 4.84 20.28 -16.54
C GLY A 67 4.80 20.26 -18.07
N SER A 68 5.35 19.21 -18.69
CA SER A 68 5.42 19.07 -20.15
C SER A 68 4.03 19.11 -20.83
N TYR A 69 2.96 18.68 -20.15
CA TYR A 69 1.60 18.68 -20.67
C TYR A 69 0.95 20.07 -20.74
N PHE A 70 1.49 21.05 -20.01
CA PHE A 70 0.95 22.41 -19.97
C PHE A 70 1.73 23.39 -20.85
N LEU A 71 2.72 22.91 -21.61
CA LEU A 71 3.45 23.70 -22.61
C LEU A 71 2.58 23.89 -23.86
N THR A 72 2.77 25.03 -24.55
CA THR A 72 2.00 25.40 -25.76
C THR A 72 2.06 24.34 -26.86
N ALA A 73 3.16 23.58 -26.95
CA ALA A 73 3.36 22.51 -27.92
C ALA A 73 2.51 21.24 -27.65
N ALA A 74 2.13 20.97 -26.39
CA ALA A 74 1.30 19.82 -26.03
C ALA A 74 -0.17 19.99 -26.45
N LYS A 75 -0.60 21.23 -26.71
CA LYS A 75 -1.95 21.54 -27.20
C LYS A 75 -2.14 21.27 -28.69
N THR A 76 -1.06 21.09 -29.45
CA THR A 76 -1.07 20.92 -30.90
C THR A 76 -1.19 19.45 -31.33
N GLU A 77 -0.82 18.52 -30.44
CA GLU A 77 -0.86 17.08 -30.71
C GLU A 77 -2.24 16.49 -30.38
N ARG A 78 -2.92 15.89 -31.37
CA ARG A 78 -4.35 15.51 -31.29
C ARG A 78 -4.71 14.60 -30.10
N ARG A 79 -3.84 13.67 -29.72
CA ARG A 79 -4.06 12.73 -28.59
C ARG A 79 -3.85 13.37 -27.22
N THR A 80 -2.95 14.35 -27.15
CA THR A 80 -2.57 15.04 -25.92
C THR A 80 -3.49 16.25 -25.66
N ALA A 81 -3.99 16.89 -26.72
CA ALA A 81 -4.91 18.02 -26.65
C ALA A 81 -6.23 17.68 -25.92
N GLU A 82 -6.86 16.55 -26.25
CA GLU A 82 -8.10 16.11 -25.59
C GLU A 82 -7.91 15.85 -24.10
N LEU A 83 -6.78 15.23 -23.72
CA LEU A 83 -6.42 15.03 -22.33
C LEU A 83 -6.24 16.38 -21.62
N VAL A 84 -5.41 17.27 -22.17
CA VAL A 84 -5.06 18.57 -21.56
C VAL A 84 -6.29 19.45 -21.34
N THR A 85 -7.26 19.44 -22.26
CA THR A 85 -8.52 20.19 -22.10
C THR A 85 -9.41 19.62 -21.00
N ALA A 86 -9.32 18.31 -20.71
CA ALA A 86 -10.10 17.67 -19.66
C ALA A 86 -9.48 17.83 -18.25
N ILE A 87 -8.22 18.27 -18.14
CA ILE A 87 -7.55 18.45 -16.84
C ILE A 87 -8.11 19.67 -16.12
N SER A 88 -8.75 19.44 -14.97
CA SER A 88 -9.15 20.49 -14.03
C SER A 88 -8.33 20.48 -12.75
N ASP A 89 -7.71 19.35 -12.39
CA ASP A 89 -6.77 19.27 -11.27
C ASP A 89 -5.63 18.26 -11.54
N ILE A 90 -4.53 18.39 -10.79
CA ILE A 90 -3.39 17.48 -10.86
C ILE A 90 -2.74 17.27 -9.49
N ASP A 91 -2.50 16.00 -9.16
CA ASP A 91 -1.85 15.54 -7.93
C ASP A 91 -0.62 14.70 -8.23
N TYR A 92 0.18 14.42 -7.20
CA TYR A 92 1.30 13.50 -7.29
C TYR A 92 1.45 12.61 -6.06
N ILE A 93 2.11 11.48 -6.25
CA ILE A 93 2.63 10.60 -5.21
C ILE A 93 4.12 10.44 -5.48
N SER A 94 4.94 11.02 -4.60
CA SER A 94 6.39 10.81 -4.66
C SER A 94 6.73 9.37 -4.29
N THR A 95 7.74 8.83 -4.94
CA THR A 95 8.29 7.51 -4.64
C THR A 95 9.79 7.62 -4.43
N GLU A 96 10.35 6.67 -3.68
CA GLU A 96 11.77 6.66 -3.34
C GLU A 96 12.64 6.28 -4.54
N SER A 97 12.10 5.51 -5.48
CA SER A 97 12.77 5.12 -6.73
C SER A 97 11.86 5.22 -7.96
N GLU A 98 12.47 5.20 -9.16
CA GLU A 98 11.73 5.08 -10.43
C GLU A 98 11.00 3.72 -10.53
N VAL A 99 11.57 2.67 -9.95
CA VAL A 99 10.96 1.33 -9.94
C VAL A 99 9.66 1.35 -9.14
N ASP A 100 9.65 2.05 -8.00
CA ASP A 100 8.45 2.25 -7.20
C ASP A 100 7.40 3.11 -7.91
N ALA A 101 7.84 4.14 -8.65
CA ALA A 101 6.94 4.94 -9.49
C ALA A 101 6.28 4.07 -10.57
N LEU A 102 7.04 3.18 -11.21
CA LEU A 102 6.54 2.24 -12.21
C LEU A 102 5.54 1.23 -11.60
N LEU A 103 5.87 0.66 -10.43
CA LEU A 103 4.99 -0.27 -9.70
C LEU A 103 3.68 0.41 -9.28
N LEU A 104 3.78 1.63 -8.76
CA LEU A 104 2.65 2.41 -8.29
C LEU A 104 1.77 2.87 -9.46
N GLU A 105 2.36 3.29 -10.58
CA GLU A 105 1.64 3.67 -11.81
C GLU A 105 0.84 2.48 -12.34
N ALA A 106 1.47 1.31 -12.49
CA ALA A 106 0.80 0.12 -13.00
C ALA A 106 -0.36 -0.34 -12.11
N ARG A 107 -0.20 -0.20 -10.79
CA ARG A 107 -1.27 -0.46 -9.82
C ARG A 107 -2.42 0.54 -9.97
N LEU A 108 -2.11 1.83 -9.98
CA LEU A 108 -3.09 2.92 -10.10
C LEU A 108 -3.88 2.84 -11.40
N ILE A 109 -3.23 2.57 -12.54
CA ILE A 109 -3.91 2.40 -13.83
C ILE A 109 -4.88 1.22 -13.76
N LYS A 110 -4.49 0.12 -13.11
CA LYS A 110 -5.34 -1.06 -13.00
C LYS A 110 -6.53 -0.85 -12.06
N ASP A 111 -6.31 -0.21 -10.92
CA ASP A 111 -7.31 0.00 -9.87
C ASP A 111 -8.33 1.09 -10.27
N ILE A 112 -7.89 2.14 -10.98
CA ILE A 112 -8.72 3.31 -11.35
C ILE A 112 -9.31 3.15 -12.76
N GLN A 113 -8.66 2.38 -13.64
CA GLN A 113 -8.96 2.31 -15.08
C GLN A 113 -9.18 3.69 -15.73
N PRO A 114 -8.21 4.63 -15.62
CA PRO A 114 -8.41 6.00 -16.07
C PRO A 114 -8.73 6.06 -17.56
N ARG A 115 -9.67 6.94 -17.95
CA ARG A 115 -10.20 7.00 -19.31
C ARG A 115 -9.09 7.12 -20.38
N PHE A 116 -8.06 7.95 -20.15
CA PHE A 116 -7.04 8.25 -21.15
C PHE A 116 -5.79 7.34 -21.09
N ASN A 117 -5.61 6.50 -20.08
CA ASN A 117 -4.56 5.46 -20.09
C ASN A 117 -4.94 4.36 -21.09
N THR A 118 -3.99 3.89 -21.90
CA THR A 118 -4.23 2.89 -22.95
C THR A 118 -3.40 1.62 -22.71
N GLU A 119 -2.17 1.76 -22.23
CA GLU A 119 -1.36 0.65 -21.72
C GLU A 119 -1.81 0.28 -20.29
N LEU A 120 -1.63 -1.00 -19.90
CA LEU A 120 -1.92 -1.55 -18.55
C LEU A 120 -3.42 -1.70 -18.17
N LYS A 121 -4.34 -1.53 -19.13
CA LYS A 121 -5.77 -1.88 -18.98
C LYS A 121 -6.09 -3.38 -19.18
N ASP A 122 -5.15 -4.15 -19.74
CA ASP A 122 -5.33 -5.59 -19.98
C ASP A 122 -5.34 -6.41 -18.67
N ASP A 123 -6.20 -7.44 -18.64
CA ASP A 123 -6.46 -8.42 -17.55
C ASP A 123 -5.26 -9.28 -17.08
N LYS A 124 -4.02 -8.89 -17.38
CA LYS A 124 -2.84 -9.72 -17.07
C LYS A 124 -2.62 -9.80 -15.55
N THR A 125 -2.67 -11.03 -15.04
CA THR A 125 -2.47 -11.39 -13.63
C THR A 125 -1.02 -11.12 -13.21
N PHE A 126 -0.83 -10.50 -12.04
CA PHE A 126 0.50 -10.14 -11.58
C PHE A 126 1.34 -11.37 -11.22
N PRO A 127 2.64 -11.38 -11.56
CA PRO A 127 3.56 -12.42 -11.14
C PRO A 127 3.96 -12.29 -9.66
N TYR A 128 4.03 -13.43 -8.98
CA TYR A 128 4.46 -13.62 -7.61
C TYR A 128 5.58 -14.66 -7.54
N LEU A 129 6.40 -14.55 -6.48
CA LEU A 129 7.32 -15.56 -6.03
C LEU A 129 6.67 -16.34 -4.88
N GLU A 130 6.52 -17.64 -5.04
CA GLU A 130 5.86 -18.54 -4.08
C GLU A 130 6.87 -19.52 -3.50
N ILE A 131 6.94 -19.63 -2.17
CA ILE A 131 7.77 -20.61 -1.46
C ILE A 131 6.87 -21.57 -0.69
N THR A 132 6.87 -22.85 -1.04
CA THR A 132 6.04 -23.85 -0.34
C THR A 132 6.55 -24.08 1.09
N THR A 133 5.65 -24.28 2.07
CA THR A 133 6.05 -24.39 3.48
C THR A 133 5.87 -25.77 4.09
N ARG A 134 5.09 -26.65 3.45
CA ARG A 134 4.77 -27.99 3.99
C ARG A 134 5.57 -29.13 3.38
N GLU A 135 6.33 -28.87 2.33
CA GLU A 135 7.15 -29.89 1.69
C GLU A 135 8.40 -30.18 2.51
N ASP A 136 8.89 -31.41 2.38
CA ASP A 136 10.18 -31.80 2.95
C ASP A 136 11.32 -30.96 2.39
N PHE A 137 11.25 -30.70 1.08
CA PHE A 137 12.14 -29.82 0.35
C PHE A 137 11.33 -28.69 -0.31
N PRO A 138 11.14 -27.55 0.38
CA PRO A 138 10.42 -26.39 -0.16
C PRO A 138 10.86 -25.98 -1.57
N ARG A 139 9.92 -25.87 -2.50
CA ARG A 139 10.16 -25.26 -3.81
C ARG A 139 9.87 -23.77 -3.79
N VAL A 140 10.59 -23.07 -4.66
CA VAL A 140 10.41 -21.65 -4.94
C VAL A 140 9.94 -21.53 -6.38
N GLU A 141 8.79 -20.93 -6.61
CA GLU A 141 8.13 -20.92 -7.91
C GLU A 141 7.66 -19.53 -8.29
N PHE A 142 7.67 -19.28 -9.60
CA PHE A 142 6.94 -18.17 -10.19
C PHE A 142 5.47 -18.57 -10.32
N THR A 143 4.54 -17.77 -9.81
CA THR A 143 3.11 -18.03 -9.98
C THR A 143 2.33 -16.76 -10.28
N ARG A 144 1.26 -16.88 -11.06
CA ARG A 144 0.24 -15.85 -11.26
C ARG A 144 -1.06 -16.16 -10.49
N THR A 145 -1.15 -17.36 -9.95
CA THR A 145 -2.30 -17.92 -9.25
C THR A 145 -1.79 -18.60 -7.97
N PRO A 146 -1.54 -17.82 -6.90
CA PRO A 146 -0.93 -18.34 -5.68
C PRO A 146 -1.82 -19.36 -4.97
N ARG A 147 -1.20 -20.34 -4.28
CA ARG A 147 -1.93 -21.41 -3.59
C ARG A 147 -2.39 -20.92 -2.20
N ASP A 148 -3.68 -21.10 -1.89
CA ASP A 148 -4.35 -20.43 -0.76
C ASP A 148 -3.89 -20.82 0.67
N LYS A 149 -3.11 -21.90 0.91
CA LYS A 149 -2.92 -22.41 2.30
C LYS A 149 -1.53 -22.91 2.71
N ASN A 150 -0.59 -23.15 1.80
CA ASN A 150 0.63 -23.93 2.10
C ASN A 150 1.93 -23.30 1.56
N SER A 151 1.92 -21.99 1.33
CA SER A 151 3.05 -21.28 0.74
C SER A 151 3.16 -19.87 1.28
N LYS A 152 4.38 -19.33 1.20
CA LYS A 152 4.70 -17.93 1.50
C LYS A 152 4.88 -17.20 0.17
N LEU A 153 4.22 -16.07 0.02
CA LEU A 153 4.18 -15.31 -1.23
C LEU A 153 4.96 -14.01 -1.08
N TYR A 154 5.71 -13.65 -2.12
CA TYR A 154 6.42 -12.39 -2.27
C TYR A 154 6.01 -11.76 -3.61
N GLY A 155 5.69 -10.47 -3.62
CA GLY A 155 5.14 -9.75 -4.78
C GLY A 155 3.91 -8.91 -4.42
N PRO A 156 3.17 -8.36 -5.40
CA PRO A 156 3.26 -8.56 -6.86
C PRO A 156 4.44 -7.85 -7.53
N PHE A 157 5.00 -8.42 -8.60
CA PHE A 157 6.08 -7.80 -9.41
C PHE A 157 5.54 -7.18 -10.71
N THR A 158 6.14 -6.08 -11.18
CA THR A 158 5.76 -5.39 -12.44
C THR A 158 6.06 -6.20 -13.69
N SER A 159 7.17 -6.95 -13.69
CA SER A 159 7.62 -7.69 -14.85
C SER A 159 7.85 -9.15 -14.51
N ALA A 160 7.18 -10.02 -15.27
CA ALA A 160 7.44 -11.46 -15.21
C ALA A 160 8.85 -11.82 -15.71
N GLY A 161 9.43 -11.00 -16.60
CA GLY A 161 10.81 -11.17 -17.07
C GLY A 161 11.81 -10.87 -15.97
N GLN A 162 11.71 -9.68 -15.35
CA GLN A 162 12.58 -9.28 -14.24
C GLN A 162 12.48 -10.26 -13.07
N LEU A 163 11.28 -10.71 -12.72
CA LEU A 163 11.12 -11.70 -11.65
C LEU A 163 11.87 -13.02 -11.96
N ARG A 164 11.82 -13.50 -13.21
CA ARG A 164 12.57 -14.71 -13.62
C ARG A 164 14.07 -14.50 -13.57
N GLU A 165 14.55 -13.32 -13.94
CA GLU A 165 15.96 -12.95 -13.79
C GLU A 165 16.37 -12.92 -12.31
N THR A 166 15.56 -12.30 -11.45
CA THR A 166 15.78 -12.27 -10.00
C THR A 166 15.81 -13.66 -9.41
N ILE A 167 14.86 -14.53 -9.77
CA ILE A 167 14.87 -15.95 -9.35
C ILE A 167 16.18 -16.62 -9.73
N THR A 168 16.66 -16.40 -10.96
CA THR A 168 17.92 -16.98 -11.44
C THR A 168 19.12 -16.49 -10.61
N VAL A 169 19.15 -15.21 -10.23
CA VAL A 169 20.20 -14.66 -9.37
C VAL A 169 20.12 -15.27 -7.96
N LEU A 170 18.92 -15.31 -7.37
CA LEU A 170 18.71 -15.87 -6.04
C LEU A 170 19.01 -17.38 -6.00
N GLN A 171 18.73 -18.12 -7.07
CA GLN A 171 19.09 -19.54 -7.20
C GLN A 171 20.61 -19.76 -7.18
N LYS A 172 21.41 -18.86 -7.76
CA LYS A 172 22.88 -18.96 -7.67
C LYS A 172 23.39 -18.79 -6.24
N ILE A 173 22.69 -17.98 -5.43
CA ILE A 173 23.11 -17.66 -4.06
C ILE A 173 22.62 -18.73 -3.09
N PHE A 174 21.31 -18.99 -3.09
CA PHE A 174 20.63 -19.83 -2.11
C PHE A 174 20.38 -21.27 -2.59
N GLN A 175 20.68 -21.58 -3.85
CA GLN A 175 20.67 -22.93 -4.44
C GLN A 175 19.38 -23.73 -4.18
N PHE A 176 18.23 -23.06 -4.26
CA PHE A 176 16.93 -23.66 -4.07
C PHE A 176 16.37 -24.27 -5.36
N ARG A 177 15.36 -25.14 -5.20
CA ARG A 177 14.71 -25.86 -6.30
C ARG A 177 13.51 -25.08 -6.82
N THR A 178 13.32 -25.16 -8.14
CA THR A 178 12.14 -24.65 -8.87
C THR A 178 11.38 -25.77 -9.59
N CYS A 179 11.83 -27.03 -9.48
CA CYS A 179 11.19 -28.17 -10.12
C CYS A 179 9.94 -28.63 -9.36
N SER A 180 8.98 -29.19 -10.08
CA SER A 180 7.67 -29.65 -9.57
C SER A 180 7.67 -31.03 -8.91
N LEU A 181 8.83 -31.65 -8.67
CA LEU A 181 8.91 -33.00 -8.07
C LEU A 181 8.40 -33.01 -6.62
N ASP A 182 7.59 -33.99 -6.25
CA ASP A 182 7.16 -34.16 -4.85
C ASP A 182 8.14 -35.11 -4.13
N ILE A 183 9.21 -34.53 -3.61
CA ILE A 183 10.32 -35.26 -2.97
C ILE A 183 9.96 -35.53 -1.52
N ASP A 184 9.87 -36.81 -1.19
CA ASP A 184 9.71 -37.33 0.16
C ASP A 184 11.07 -37.79 0.68
N ALA A 185 11.49 -37.32 1.85
CA ALA A 185 12.78 -37.69 2.43
C ALA A 185 12.86 -39.17 2.87
N SER A 186 11.72 -39.85 3.02
CA SER A 186 11.64 -41.26 3.38
C SER A 186 11.66 -42.21 2.18
N ASP A 187 11.43 -41.70 0.97
CA ASP A 187 11.33 -42.51 -0.24
C ASP A 187 12.73 -42.75 -0.84
N GLU A 188 13.19 -44.01 -0.78
CA GLU A 188 14.53 -44.38 -1.24
C GLU A 188 14.74 -44.21 -2.75
N LYS A 189 13.67 -44.10 -3.56
CA LYS A 189 13.81 -43.93 -5.02
C LYS A 189 14.64 -42.71 -5.39
N TRP A 190 14.61 -41.68 -4.54
CA TRP A 190 15.35 -40.45 -4.76
C TRP A 190 16.86 -40.66 -4.70
N LYS A 191 17.38 -41.67 -3.97
CA LYS A 191 18.81 -42.01 -3.94
C LYS A 191 19.40 -42.27 -5.33
N TRP A 192 18.58 -42.78 -6.25
CA TRP A 192 18.98 -43.14 -7.62
C TRP A 192 18.48 -42.17 -8.67
N TYR A 193 17.72 -41.14 -8.27
CA TYR A 193 17.15 -40.18 -9.20
C TYR A 193 18.23 -39.25 -9.74
N ARG A 194 18.35 -39.17 -11.07
CA ARG A 194 19.35 -38.33 -11.73
C ARG A 194 19.05 -36.84 -11.52
N PRO A 195 19.95 -36.04 -10.91
CA PRO A 195 19.76 -34.60 -10.78
C PRO A 195 19.64 -33.89 -12.13
N CYS A 196 18.85 -32.81 -12.15
CA CYS A 196 18.69 -31.97 -13.34
C CYS A 196 19.89 -31.04 -13.57
N LEU A 197 19.87 -30.31 -14.68
CA LEU A 197 20.91 -29.35 -15.05
C LEU A 197 21.19 -28.31 -13.96
N LEU A 198 20.17 -27.85 -13.22
CA LEU A 198 20.35 -26.85 -12.14
C LEU A 198 21.32 -27.33 -11.05
N ALA A 199 21.39 -28.64 -10.80
CA ALA A 199 22.36 -29.22 -9.90
C ALA A 199 23.78 -29.15 -10.47
N SER A 200 23.95 -29.45 -11.76
CA SER A 200 25.23 -29.41 -12.45
C SER A 200 25.81 -28.00 -12.59
N ILE A 201 24.96 -26.97 -12.63
CA ILE A 201 25.37 -25.55 -12.69
C ILE A 201 25.32 -24.84 -11.34
N HIS A 202 25.23 -25.59 -10.23
CA HIS A 202 25.25 -25.07 -8.85
C HIS A 202 24.14 -24.03 -8.53
N GLN A 203 22.95 -24.23 -9.09
CA GLN A 203 21.74 -23.42 -8.81
C GLN A 203 20.71 -24.18 -7.97
N CYS A 204 20.97 -25.46 -7.67
CA CYS A 204 20.15 -26.31 -6.84
C CYS A 204 21.05 -27.31 -6.11
N THR A 205 20.88 -27.47 -4.80
CA THR A 205 21.62 -28.47 -3.98
C THR A 205 21.16 -29.92 -4.20
N ALA A 206 20.32 -30.15 -5.22
CA ALA A 206 19.84 -31.46 -5.65
C ALA A 206 19.21 -32.32 -4.53
N PRO A 207 18.18 -31.83 -3.82
CA PRO A 207 17.43 -32.64 -2.86
C PRO A 207 16.78 -33.87 -3.53
N CYS A 208 16.52 -33.82 -4.84
CA CYS A 208 15.98 -34.94 -5.61
C CYS A 208 16.91 -36.15 -5.66
N ASN A 209 18.19 -36.01 -5.29
CA ASN A 209 19.13 -37.11 -5.18
C ASN A 209 19.73 -37.24 -3.77
N PHE A 210 19.11 -36.60 -2.77
CA PHE A 210 19.60 -36.54 -1.39
C PHE A 210 21.07 -36.08 -1.25
N ARG A 211 21.56 -35.24 -2.16
CA ARG A 211 22.89 -34.61 -2.03
C ARG A 211 22.95 -33.59 -0.89
N ILE A 212 21.79 -33.20 -0.37
CA ILE A 212 21.62 -32.34 0.78
C ILE A 212 20.56 -32.96 1.69
N SER A 213 20.76 -32.84 3.00
CA SER A 213 19.77 -33.29 3.98
C SER A 213 18.56 -32.36 4.02
N LYS A 214 17.41 -32.89 4.47
CA LYS A 214 16.18 -32.12 4.68
C LYS A 214 16.39 -30.90 5.58
N ASP A 215 17.18 -31.05 6.63
CA ASP A 215 17.41 -29.99 7.61
C ASP A 215 18.35 -28.90 7.08
N GLU A 216 19.41 -29.27 6.37
CA GLU A 216 20.30 -28.30 5.72
C GLU A 216 19.55 -27.53 4.62
N TYR A 217 18.78 -28.23 3.79
CA TYR A 217 17.98 -27.59 2.76
C TYR A 217 16.98 -26.57 3.34
N ARG A 218 16.37 -26.90 4.48
CA ARG A 218 15.48 -25.96 5.18
C ARG A 218 16.22 -24.75 5.74
N LYS A 219 17.46 -24.89 6.17
CA LYS A 219 18.30 -23.75 6.57
C LYS A 219 18.55 -22.83 5.38
N ASP A 220 18.84 -23.36 4.20
CA ASP A 220 19.01 -22.54 2.98
C ASP A 220 17.73 -21.78 2.61
N ILE A 221 16.57 -22.43 2.71
CA ILE A 221 15.28 -21.78 2.49
C ILE A 221 14.96 -20.75 3.57
N GLN A 222 15.37 -20.96 4.82
CA GLN A 222 15.24 -19.94 5.86
C GLN A 222 16.13 -18.73 5.60
N LYS A 223 17.37 -18.92 5.12
CA LYS A 223 18.25 -17.82 4.70
C LYS A 223 17.61 -17.00 3.57
N LEU A 224 17.03 -17.68 2.57
CA LEU A 224 16.26 -17.03 1.51
C LEU A 224 15.07 -16.23 2.07
N LYS A 225 14.30 -16.81 2.99
CA LYS A 225 13.17 -16.11 3.62
C LYS A 225 13.62 -14.89 4.42
N LEU A 226 14.69 -15.00 5.20
CA LEU A 226 15.26 -13.87 5.95
C LEU A 226 15.68 -12.74 5.01
N PHE A 227 16.30 -13.08 3.87
CA PHE A 227 16.66 -12.10 2.85
C PHE A 227 15.43 -11.39 2.27
N LEU A 228 14.42 -12.15 1.87
CA LEU A 228 13.18 -11.62 1.27
C LEU A 228 12.29 -10.88 2.28
N ASP A 229 12.36 -11.24 3.56
CA ASP A 229 11.66 -10.58 4.67
C ASP A 229 12.39 -9.30 5.15
N GLY A 230 13.49 -8.91 4.49
CA GLY A 230 14.25 -7.70 4.81
C GLY A 230 15.17 -7.82 6.03
N GLN A 231 15.30 -9.00 6.66
CA GLN A 231 16.15 -9.23 7.84
C GLN A 231 17.64 -9.42 7.46
N ARG A 232 18.17 -8.51 6.64
CA ARG A 232 19.49 -8.62 6.01
C ARG A 232 20.64 -8.54 7.00
N THR A 233 20.58 -7.62 7.97
CA THR A 233 21.61 -7.47 9.00
C THR A 233 21.83 -8.76 9.79
N LYS A 234 20.73 -9.45 10.13
CA LYS A 234 20.77 -10.75 10.81
C LYS A 234 21.37 -11.81 9.90
N LEU A 235 20.91 -11.90 8.65
CA LEU A 235 21.44 -12.86 7.68
C LEU A 235 22.95 -12.69 7.45
N TYR A 236 23.45 -11.46 7.29
CA TYR A 236 24.88 -11.20 7.11
C TYR A 236 25.69 -11.61 8.33
N ARG A 237 25.21 -11.25 9.53
CA ARG A 237 25.87 -11.66 10.77
C ARG A 237 25.94 -13.18 10.90
N ASP A 238 24.87 -13.89 10.53
CA ASP A 238 24.82 -15.35 10.61
C ASP A 238 25.75 -16.00 9.56
N LEU A 239 25.79 -15.48 8.33
CA LEU A 239 26.70 -15.95 7.27
C LEU A 239 28.16 -15.67 7.62
N GLU A 240 28.49 -14.50 8.17
CA GLU A 240 29.85 -14.17 8.59
C GLU A 240 30.34 -15.09 9.70
N LYS A 241 29.49 -15.38 10.69
CA LYS A 241 29.79 -16.37 11.74
C LYS A 241 30.02 -17.76 11.15
N GLU A 242 29.17 -18.20 10.22
CA GLU A 242 29.30 -19.50 9.57
C GLU A 242 30.60 -19.60 8.76
N MET A 243 30.95 -18.54 8.02
CA MET A 243 32.20 -18.42 7.28
C MET A 243 33.43 -18.48 8.21
N GLN A 244 33.40 -17.72 9.31
CA GLN A 244 34.49 -17.70 10.29
C GLN A 244 34.65 -19.06 10.97
N GLN A 245 33.54 -19.72 11.29
CA GLN A 245 33.58 -21.06 11.88
C GLN A 245 34.16 -22.08 10.90
N ALA A 246 33.71 -22.08 9.64
CA ALA A 246 34.27 -22.95 8.59
C ALA A 246 35.78 -22.71 8.40
N SER A 247 36.24 -21.47 8.48
CA SER A 247 37.67 -21.13 8.43
C SER A 247 38.45 -21.70 9.64
N LYS A 248 37.89 -21.58 10.85
CA LYS A 248 38.47 -22.17 12.08
C LYS A 248 38.54 -23.70 12.01
N ASP A 249 37.53 -24.32 11.42
CA ASP A 249 37.45 -25.77 11.23
C ASP A 249 38.30 -26.25 10.03
N LEU A 250 39.12 -25.38 9.44
CA LEU A 250 39.98 -25.63 8.26
C LEU A 250 39.20 -26.06 6.99
N GLN A 251 37.91 -25.74 6.92
CA GLN A 251 37.03 -25.98 5.77
C GLN A 251 37.07 -24.80 4.80
N PHE A 252 38.24 -24.58 4.18
CA PHE A 252 38.49 -23.38 3.35
C PHE A 252 37.57 -23.25 2.13
N GLU A 253 37.20 -24.36 1.48
CA GLU A 253 36.26 -24.33 0.34
C GLU A 253 34.86 -23.86 0.75
N LYS A 254 34.39 -24.31 1.91
CA LYS A 254 33.11 -23.88 2.48
C LYS A 254 33.15 -22.40 2.88
N ALA A 255 34.23 -21.98 3.53
CA ALA A 255 34.43 -20.58 3.89
C ALA A 255 34.47 -19.67 2.64
N ALA A 256 35.17 -20.09 1.58
CA ALA A 256 35.20 -19.37 0.30
C ALA A 256 33.82 -19.28 -0.35
N THR A 257 33.05 -20.36 -0.33
CA THR A 257 31.68 -20.39 -0.86
C THR A 257 30.78 -19.40 -0.12
N ILE A 258 30.81 -19.39 1.21
CA ILE A 258 30.00 -18.47 2.03
C ILE A 258 30.44 -17.01 1.82
N ARG A 259 31.74 -16.76 1.72
CA ARG A 259 32.28 -15.43 1.40
C ARG A 259 31.74 -14.93 0.05
N ASP A 260 31.76 -15.78 -0.97
CA ASP A 260 31.31 -15.42 -2.30
C ASP A 260 29.78 -15.24 -2.36
N GLN A 261 29.02 -15.98 -1.54
CA GLN A 261 27.59 -15.72 -1.28
C GLN A 261 27.36 -14.34 -0.66
N ILE A 262 28.09 -13.98 0.40
CA ILE A 262 28.00 -12.66 1.05
C ILE A 262 28.29 -11.55 0.03
N ASN A 263 29.35 -11.70 -0.77
CA ASN A 263 29.71 -10.74 -1.81
C ASN A 263 28.63 -10.61 -2.88
N SER A 264 27.99 -11.72 -3.27
CA SER A 264 26.89 -11.72 -4.24
C SER A 264 25.65 -11.02 -3.70
N LEU A 265 25.32 -11.21 -2.42
CA LEU A 265 24.22 -10.53 -1.74
C LEU A 265 24.46 -9.02 -1.65
N LYS A 266 25.66 -8.58 -1.24
CA LYS A 266 26.04 -7.16 -1.22
C LYS A 266 25.98 -6.50 -2.60
N LYS A 267 26.30 -7.24 -3.67
CA LYS A 267 26.17 -6.73 -5.06
C LYS A 267 24.73 -6.53 -5.50
N ILE A 268 23.77 -7.26 -4.92
CA ILE A 268 22.34 -7.04 -5.18
C ILE A 268 21.90 -5.71 -4.54
N GLU A 269 22.44 -5.35 -3.37
CA GLU A 269 22.16 -4.07 -2.69
C GLU A 269 22.66 -2.86 -3.49
N LEU A 270 23.85 -2.95 -4.09
CA LEU A 270 24.42 -1.88 -4.95
C LEU A 270 23.62 -1.57 -6.23
N ARG A 271 22.57 -2.36 -6.54
CA ARG A 271 21.63 -2.08 -7.65
C ARG A 271 20.28 -1.52 -7.17
N GLY A 272 20.06 -1.36 -5.87
CA GLY A 272 18.83 -0.81 -5.30
C GLY A 272 19.00 -0.53 -3.80
N ASP A 273 19.43 0.69 -3.47
CA ASP A 273 19.51 1.18 -2.10
C ASP A 273 18.11 1.34 -1.49
N ILE A 274 17.87 0.66 -0.37
CA ILE A 274 16.79 0.93 0.58
C ILE A 274 17.32 0.62 1.98
N GLU A 275 17.56 1.65 2.78
CA GLU A 275 17.66 1.56 4.24
C GLU A 275 16.54 2.39 4.88
N THR A 276 16.08 1.89 6.03
CA THR A 276 15.15 2.50 7.01
C THR A 276 13.66 2.47 6.67
N ASP A 277 12.93 1.44 7.12
CA ASP A 277 12.20 1.56 8.39
C ASP A 277 11.57 0.22 8.83
N GLN A 278 11.50 0.02 10.15
CA GLN A 278 10.94 -1.17 10.78
C GLN A 278 9.42 -1.26 10.56
N GLN A 279 8.94 -2.39 10.01
CA GLN A 279 7.51 -2.69 9.98
C GLN A 279 7.08 -3.41 11.27
N PRO A 280 6.00 -2.97 11.95
CA PRO A 280 5.39 -3.74 13.02
C PRO A 280 4.68 -4.98 12.45
N GLU A 281 4.66 -6.04 13.27
CA GLU A 281 4.22 -7.39 12.96
C GLU A 281 2.91 -7.48 12.17
N VAL A 282 2.99 -7.91 10.91
CA VAL A 282 1.82 -8.17 10.06
C VAL A 282 1.14 -9.46 10.53
N PHE A 283 -0.02 -9.36 11.18
CA PHE A 283 -0.90 -10.51 11.40
C PHE A 283 -1.32 -11.11 10.04
N TYR A 284 -1.00 -12.38 9.80
CA TYR A 284 -1.44 -13.08 8.59
C TYR A 284 -2.96 -13.21 8.57
N ILE A 285 -3.62 -12.44 7.70
CA ILE A 285 -5.05 -12.50 7.46
C ILE A 285 -5.26 -13.11 6.08
N ASP A 286 -5.98 -14.22 6.04
CA ASP A 286 -6.50 -14.82 4.81
C ASP A 286 -7.77 -14.05 4.44
N PRO A 287 -7.76 -13.16 3.42
CA PRO A 287 -8.86 -12.24 3.17
C PRO A 287 -10.15 -12.99 2.85
N LYS A 288 -10.08 -14.07 2.06
CA LYS A 288 -11.25 -14.90 1.71
C LYS A 288 -11.90 -15.52 2.95
N LYS A 289 -11.10 -16.08 3.87
CA LYS A 289 -11.64 -16.61 5.14
C LYS A 289 -12.13 -15.51 6.07
N GLY A 290 -11.50 -14.35 6.05
CA GLY A 290 -11.95 -13.14 6.76
C GLY A 290 -13.35 -12.75 6.31
N MET A 291 -13.56 -12.56 5.00
CA MET A 291 -14.86 -12.19 4.42
C MET A 291 -15.94 -13.26 4.69
N ALA A 292 -15.61 -14.54 4.52
CA ALA A 292 -16.53 -15.64 4.82
C ALA A 292 -16.87 -15.74 6.32
N GLY A 293 -15.89 -15.46 7.18
CA GLY A 293 -16.08 -15.37 8.63
C GLY A 293 -17.00 -14.22 9.00
N LEU A 294 -16.78 -13.03 8.40
CA LEU A 294 -17.63 -11.86 8.60
C LEU A 294 -19.08 -12.10 8.21
N LYS A 295 -19.32 -12.69 7.03
CA LYS A 295 -20.66 -13.07 6.58
C LYS A 295 -21.39 -13.90 7.63
N LYS A 296 -20.72 -14.89 8.22
CA LYS A 296 -21.30 -15.76 9.26
C LYS A 296 -21.50 -15.04 10.59
N ILE A 297 -20.53 -14.24 11.03
CA ILE A 297 -20.60 -13.53 12.33
C ILE A 297 -21.74 -12.51 12.31
N LEU A 298 -21.87 -11.75 11.23
CA LEU A 298 -22.81 -10.65 11.09
C LEU A 298 -24.13 -11.06 10.40
N ASN A 299 -24.26 -12.34 10.05
CA ASN A 299 -25.41 -12.90 9.32
C ASN A 299 -25.75 -12.11 8.03
N LEU A 300 -24.73 -11.75 7.26
CA LEU A 300 -24.91 -10.96 6.03
C LEU A 300 -25.54 -11.82 4.92
N PRO A 301 -26.42 -11.25 4.09
CA PRO A 301 -27.04 -11.96 2.97
C PRO A 301 -25.97 -12.38 1.94
N GLU A 302 -25.03 -11.49 1.66
CA GLU A 302 -23.93 -11.70 0.71
C GLU A 302 -22.56 -11.58 1.37
N LEU A 303 -21.51 -11.97 0.64
CA LEU A 303 -20.15 -11.71 1.10
C LEU A 303 -19.92 -10.20 1.01
N PRO A 304 -19.51 -9.52 2.10
CA PRO A 304 -19.14 -8.13 1.99
C PRO A 304 -17.98 -8.03 1.00
N ARG A 305 -17.90 -6.96 0.23
CA ARG A 305 -16.76 -6.67 -0.66
C ARG A 305 -16.08 -5.40 -0.20
N ARG A 306 -16.85 -4.35 0.07
CA ARG A 306 -16.34 -3.05 0.52
C ARG A 306 -16.57 -2.87 2.01
N ILE A 307 -15.48 -2.84 2.76
CA ILE A 307 -15.49 -2.54 4.20
C ILE A 307 -14.84 -1.17 4.40
N GLU A 308 -15.50 -0.27 5.13
CA GLU A 308 -14.90 1.00 5.53
C GLU A 308 -14.69 1.01 7.04
N GLY A 309 -13.51 1.45 7.49
CA GLY A 309 -13.17 1.59 8.91
C GLY A 309 -13.03 3.05 9.27
N MET A 310 -13.66 3.52 10.34
CA MET A 310 -13.61 4.90 10.79
C MET A 310 -13.10 5.00 12.23
N ASP A 311 -12.13 5.90 12.45
CA ASP A 311 -11.57 6.22 13.78
C ASP A 311 -11.59 7.73 14.00
N ILE A 312 -11.90 8.18 15.23
CA ILE A 312 -11.86 9.59 15.64
C ILE A 312 -10.64 9.80 16.53
N ALA A 313 -9.76 10.71 16.12
CA ALA A 313 -8.55 11.05 16.85
C ALA A 313 -8.55 12.52 17.27
N HIS A 314 -8.20 12.77 18.53
CA HIS A 314 -7.97 14.12 19.05
C HIS A 314 -6.50 14.51 18.92
N LEU A 315 -6.23 15.63 18.26
CA LEU A 315 -4.89 16.22 18.17
C LEU A 315 -4.60 17.04 19.44
N GLN A 316 -3.34 17.02 19.88
CA GLN A 316 -2.87 17.96 20.90
C GLN A 316 -2.91 19.37 20.31
N GLY A 317 -3.85 20.20 20.78
CA GLY A 317 -4.17 21.52 20.21
C GLY A 317 -5.68 21.80 20.09
N GLY A 318 -6.55 20.82 20.40
CA GLY A 318 -8.00 20.99 20.40
C GLY A 318 -8.68 20.70 19.05
N GLU A 319 -7.91 20.34 18.02
CA GLU A 319 -8.45 19.91 16.74
C GLU A 319 -8.81 18.41 16.75
N THR A 320 -10.01 18.06 16.28
CA THR A 320 -10.44 16.67 16.11
C THR A 320 -10.41 16.30 14.64
N VAL A 321 -9.91 15.10 14.33
CA VAL A 321 -9.81 14.57 12.96
C VAL A 321 -10.34 13.15 12.94
N ALA A 322 -11.15 12.84 11.94
CA ALA A 322 -11.54 11.48 11.65
C ALA A 322 -10.68 10.89 10.52
N SER A 323 -10.34 9.63 10.67
CA SER A 323 -9.66 8.83 9.66
C SER A 323 -10.64 7.79 9.12
N LEU A 324 -10.66 7.63 7.80
CA LEU A 324 -11.43 6.60 7.12
C LEU A 324 -10.47 5.77 6.28
N VAL A 325 -10.52 4.47 6.45
CA VAL A 325 -9.80 3.49 5.63
C VAL A 325 -10.80 2.65 4.88
N GLN A 326 -10.40 2.15 3.70
CA GLN A 326 -11.25 1.32 2.88
C GLN A 326 -10.55 0.01 2.58
N PHE A 327 -11.31 -1.07 2.62
CA PHE A 327 -10.88 -2.41 2.29
C PHE A 327 -11.78 -2.96 1.20
N ILE A 328 -11.18 -3.61 0.21
CA ILE A 328 -11.87 -4.28 -0.88
C ILE A 328 -11.47 -5.75 -0.85
N ASP A 329 -12.47 -6.63 -0.80
CA ASP A 329 -12.30 -8.09 -0.74
C ASP A 329 -11.35 -8.54 0.39
N GLY A 330 -11.39 -7.80 1.52
CA GLY A 330 -10.60 -8.07 2.73
C GLY A 330 -9.16 -7.55 2.71
N LEU A 331 -8.79 -6.76 1.69
CA LEU A 331 -7.47 -6.15 1.55
C LEU A 331 -7.53 -4.62 1.65
N PRO A 332 -6.53 -3.96 2.24
CA PRO A 332 -6.54 -2.50 2.35
C PRO A 332 -6.41 -1.83 0.96
N PHE A 333 -7.33 -0.91 0.69
CA PHE A 333 -7.36 -0.08 -0.50
C PHE A 333 -7.01 1.36 -0.13
N LYS A 334 -5.70 1.65 -0.07
CA LYS A 334 -5.15 2.94 0.41
C LYS A 334 -5.65 4.15 -0.37
N HIS A 335 -6.03 4.00 -1.63
CA HIS A 335 -6.60 5.07 -2.46
C HIS A 335 -8.01 5.49 -2.00
N GLY A 336 -8.73 4.62 -1.29
CA GLY A 336 -10.02 4.93 -0.68
C GLY A 336 -9.90 5.61 0.68
N TYR A 337 -8.69 5.81 1.20
CA TYR A 337 -8.51 6.39 2.53
C TYR A 337 -8.81 7.88 2.49
N ARG A 338 -9.46 8.39 3.53
CA ARG A 338 -9.84 9.80 3.64
C ARG A 338 -9.58 10.30 5.05
N ARG A 339 -9.29 11.58 5.17
CA ARG A 339 -9.22 12.28 6.45
C ARG A 339 -10.25 13.38 6.45
N TYR A 340 -10.96 13.53 7.57
CA TYR A 340 -11.96 14.56 7.75
C TYR A 340 -11.54 15.42 8.93
N LYS A 341 -11.16 16.66 8.65
CA LYS A 341 -11.06 17.68 9.70
C LYS A 341 -12.48 18.02 10.16
N ILE A 342 -12.73 17.90 11.45
CA ILE A 342 -14.00 18.27 12.08
C ILE A 342 -14.09 19.79 12.11
N ARG A 343 -15.24 20.34 11.71
CA ARG A 343 -15.42 21.80 11.56
C ARG A 343 -16.50 22.38 12.46
N THR A 344 -17.53 21.58 12.76
CA THR A 344 -18.77 22.07 13.38
C THR A 344 -18.86 21.80 14.87
N VAL A 345 -17.91 21.05 15.42
CA VAL A 345 -17.89 20.63 16.83
C VAL A 345 -16.87 21.45 17.60
N ALA A 346 -17.33 22.15 18.64
CA ALA A 346 -16.47 22.87 19.57
C ALA A 346 -16.11 21.95 20.76
N GLY A 347 -14.81 21.77 21.01
CA GLY A 347 -14.32 20.91 22.10
C GLY A 347 -14.25 19.41 21.75
N VAL A 348 -14.08 18.58 22.79
CA VAL A 348 -13.92 17.13 22.67
C VAL A 348 -15.28 16.44 22.78
N ASP A 349 -15.98 16.33 21.65
CA ASP A 349 -17.22 15.55 21.52
C ASP A 349 -17.11 14.57 20.35
N ASP A 350 -16.80 13.32 20.68
CA ASP A 350 -16.64 12.23 19.73
C ASP A 350 -17.95 11.85 19.03
N PHE A 351 -19.09 11.98 19.72
CA PHE A 351 -20.39 11.62 19.13
C PHE A 351 -20.79 12.64 18.08
N ALA A 352 -20.64 13.93 18.38
CA ALA A 352 -20.89 14.99 17.42
C ALA A 352 -19.92 14.91 16.22
N SER A 353 -18.64 14.62 16.49
CA SER A 353 -17.61 14.46 15.44
C SER A 353 -17.93 13.27 14.52
N MET A 354 -18.36 12.14 15.10
CA MET A 354 -18.83 10.98 14.35
C MET A 354 -20.04 11.31 13.47
N ARG A 355 -21.04 12.01 14.03
CA ARG A 355 -22.23 12.43 13.26
C ARG A 355 -21.85 13.29 12.06
N GLU A 356 -20.94 14.25 12.23
CA GLU A 356 -20.49 15.13 11.13
C GLU A 356 -19.84 14.29 10.01
N VAL A 357 -18.89 13.43 10.36
CA VAL A 357 -18.07 12.69 9.39
C VAL A 357 -18.91 11.67 8.63
N VAL A 358 -19.73 10.90 9.34
CA VAL A 358 -20.64 9.92 8.73
C VAL A 358 -21.61 10.62 7.79
N SER A 359 -22.23 11.73 8.23
CA SER A 359 -23.12 12.52 7.37
C SER A 359 -22.43 13.00 6.09
N ARG A 360 -21.20 13.52 6.23
CA ARG A 360 -20.41 14.01 5.09
C ARG A 360 -20.02 12.87 4.14
N ARG A 361 -19.59 11.72 4.65
CA ARG A 361 -19.24 10.55 3.84
C ARG A 361 -20.44 10.02 3.08
N MET A 362 -21.57 9.83 3.75
CA MET A 362 -22.75 9.24 3.13
C MET A 362 -23.42 10.17 2.12
N ARG A 363 -23.52 11.48 2.41
CA ARG A 363 -23.95 12.46 1.39
C ARG A 363 -22.99 12.50 0.21
N GLY A 364 -21.69 12.39 0.46
CA GLY A 364 -20.68 12.32 -0.59
C GLY A 364 -20.91 11.14 -1.54
N LEU A 365 -21.10 9.94 -0.98
CA LEU A 365 -21.41 8.73 -1.75
C LEU A 365 -22.71 8.85 -2.53
N GLN A 366 -23.78 9.32 -1.89
CA GLN A 366 -25.09 9.49 -2.52
C GLN A 366 -25.04 10.50 -3.68
N LYS A 367 -24.36 11.63 -3.50
CA LYS A 367 -24.20 12.65 -4.55
C LYS A 367 -23.36 12.15 -5.72
N ALA A 368 -22.34 11.34 -5.45
CA ALA A 368 -21.50 10.74 -6.47
C ALA A 368 -22.16 9.57 -7.21
N GLY A 369 -23.36 9.13 -6.77
CA GLY A 369 -24.01 7.92 -7.30
C GLY A 369 -23.22 6.63 -6.98
N GLU A 370 -22.32 6.67 -6.00
CA GLU A 370 -21.56 5.51 -5.56
C GLU A 370 -22.42 4.65 -4.62
N SER A 371 -22.23 3.33 -4.67
CA SER A 371 -22.83 2.44 -3.68
C SER A 371 -22.34 2.76 -2.27
N PHE A 372 -23.10 2.40 -1.24
CA PHE A 372 -22.65 2.43 0.16
C PHE A 372 -21.70 1.25 0.45
N PRO A 373 -20.88 1.31 1.52
CA PRO A 373 -20.05 0.16 1.87
C PRO A 373 -20.94 -1.00 2.32
N ASP A 374 -20.52 -2.23 2.06
CA ASP A 374 -21.23 -3.43 2.52
C ASP A 374 -21.13 -3.59 4.04
N LEU A 375 -20.07 -3.02 4.63
CA LEU A 375 -19.85 -2.96 6.07
C LEU A 375 -19.14 -1.66 6.46
N LEU A 376 -19.71 -0.90 7.38
CA LEU A 376 -19.06 0.22 8.05
C LEU A 376 -18.65 -0.20 9.47
N LEU A 377 -17.35 -0.18 9.75
CA LEU A 377 -16.78 -0.44 11.06
C LEU A 377 -16.41 0.88 11.74
N ILE A 378 -16.98 1.13 12.90
CA ILE A 378 -16.63 2.25 13.76
C ILE A 378 -15.68 1.78 14.86
N ASP A 379 -14.52 2.44 15.00
CA ASP A 379 -13.63 2.21 16.15
C ASP A 379 -14.24 2.83 17.40
N GLY A 380 -14.80 1.98 18.25
CA GLY A 380 -15.24 2.33 19.59
C GLY A 380 -16.59 1.74 20.00
N GLY A 381 -17.32 2.44 20.87
CA GLY A 381 -18.39 1.85 21.68
C GLY A 381 -19.81 1.98 21.10
N LYS A 382 -20.79 1.38 21.80
CA LYS A 382 -22.23 1.43 21.46
C LYS A 382 -22.76 2.86 21.25
N GLY A 383 -22.25 3.83 22.00
CA GLY A 383 -22.61 5.24 21.84
C GLY A 383 -22.23 5.82 20.47
N GLN A 384 -21.01 5.54 19.99
CA GLN A 384 -20.53 6.01 18.69
C GLN A 384 -21.24 5.31 17.54
N LEU A 385 -21.54 4.02 17.71
CA LEU A 385 -22.39 3.27 16.78
C LEU A 385 -23.76 3.94 16.62
N ASN A 386 -24.45 4.22 17.73
CA ASN A 386 -25.76 4.86 17.70
C ASN A 386 -25.69 6.26 17.06
N ALA A 387 -24.66 7.04 17.39
CA ALA A 387 -24.44 8.36 16.78
C ALA A 387 -24.26 8.28 15.26
N ALA A 388 -23.51 7.29 14.75
CA ALA A 388 -23.36 7.06 13.31
C ALA A 388 -24.69 6.67 12.64
N LEU A 389 -25.48 5.80 13.26
CA LEU A 389 -26.79 5.38 12.75
C LEU A 389 -27.79 6.53 12.71
N GLU A 390 -27.86 7.33 13.77
CA GLU A 390 -28.71 8.53 13.83
C GLU A 390 -28.34 9.53 12.73
N ALA A 391 -27.04 9.73 12.49
CA ALA A 391 -26.54 10.64 11.45
C ALA A 391 -27.01 10.24 10.05
N MET A 392 -27.00 8.94 9.72
CA MET A 392 -27.46 8.43 8.43
C MET A 392 -28.98 8.56 8.27
N ARG A 393 -29.74 8.22 9.32
CA ARG A 393 -31.21 8.35 9.30
C ARG A 393 -31.66 9.81 9.19
N ALA A 394 -30.94 10.74 9.83
CA ALA A 394 -31.26 12.16 9.79
C ALA A 394 -31.07 12.79 8.40
N ILE A 395 -30.44 12.09 7.46
CA ILE A 395 -30.24 12.52 6.07
C ILE A 395 -30.94 11.59 5.08
N ASP A 396 -31.96 10.86 5.55
CA ASP A 396 -32.78 9.93 4.78
C ASP A 396 -31.98 8.85 4.03
N ILE A 397 -30.84 8.43 4.60
CA ILE A 397 -30.04 7.32 4.09
C ILE A 397 -30.28 6.11 4.98
N GLU A 398 -30.76 5.02 4.38
CA GLU A 398 -30.84 3.74 5.07
C GLU A 398 -29.42 3.27 5.41
N PRO A 399 -29.10 3.05 6.69
CA PRO A 399 -27.74 2.69 7.08
C PRO A 399 -27.34 1.35 6.44
N PRO A 400 -26.16 1.25 5.79
CA PRO A 400 -25.59 -0.05 5.49
C PRO A 400 -25.30 -0.81 6.79
N MET A 401 -24.94 -2.09 6.70
CA MET A 401 -24.51 -2.83 7.89
C MET A 401 -23.39 -2.05 8.58
N THR A 402 -23.66 -1.58 9.80
CA THR A 402 -22.74 -0.72 10.55
C THR A 402 -22.54 -1.34 11.92
N ILE A 403 -21.31 -1.55 12.33
CA ILE A 403 -20.95 -2.16 13.61
C ILE A 403 -19.89 -1.33 14.30
N SER A 404 -19.72 -1.54 15.60
CA SER A 404 -18.55 -1.03 16.31
C SER A 404 -17.77 -2.15 16.97
N LEU A 405 -16.46 -1.96 17.09
CA LEU A 405 -15.55 -2.90 17.74
C LEU A 405 -14.88 -2.20 18.93
N ALA A 406 -15.18 -2.67 20.15
CA ALA A 406 -14.61 -2.09 21.36
C ALA A 406 -13.20 -2.67 21.67
N LYS A 407 -12.23 -1.77 21.89
CA LYS A 407 -10.79 -2.10 22.02
C LYS A 407 -10.39 -2.99 23.21
N ARG A 408 -11.14 -3.02 24.32
CA ARG A 408 -10.74 -3.76 25.54
C ARG A 408 -11.07 -5.25 25.46
N GLU A 409 -12.27 -5.58 24.99
CA GLU A 409 -12.79 -6.96 25.02
C GLU A 409 -13.04 -7.53 23.61
N GLU A 410 -12.70 -6.78 22.55
CA GLU A 410 -12.94 -7.17 21.15
C GLU A 410 -14.41 -7.53 20.88
N GLU A 411 -15.29 -6.83 21.60
CA GLU A 411 -16.73 -6.99 21.56
C GLU A 411 -17.32 -6.28 20.33
N ILE A 412 -18.12 -7.01 19.57
CA ILE A 412 -18.79 -6.49 18.38
C ILE A 412 -20.18 -6.02 18.77
N TYR A 413 -20.46 -4.72 18.60
CA TYR A 413 -21.79 -4.15 18.80
C TYR A 413 -22.52 -4.10 17.45
N ILE A 414 -23.68 -4.75 17.40
CA ILE A 414 -24.54 -4.84 16.21
C ILE A 414 -25.82 -4.04 16.46
N PRO A 415 -26.32 -3.26 15.48
CA PRO A 415 -27.56 -2.50 15.63
C PRO A 415 -28.75 -3.42 15.92
N GLY A 416 -29.56 -3.05 16.92
CA GLY A 416 -30.75 -3.82 17.31
C GLY A 416 -30.50 -4.95 18.31
N GLU A 417 -29.24 -5.32 18.58
CA GLU A 417 -28.91 -6.30 19.62
C GLU A 417 -28.68 -5.61 20.99
N SER A 418 -29.23 -6.18 22.06
CA SER A 418 -29.08 -5.63 23.42
C SER A 418 -27.69 -5.86 24.00
N GLU A 419 -27.10 -7.03 23.71
CA GLU A 419 -25.78 -7.48 24.19
C GLU A 419 -24.74 -7.52 23.06
N PRO A 420 -23.46 -7.23 23.35
CA PRO A 420 -22.40 -7.35 22.36
C PRO A 420 -22.13 -8.81 22.00
N LYS A 421 -21.82 -9.05 20.73
CA LYS A 421 -21.47 -10.37 20.23
C LYS A 421 -20.01 -10.68 20.55
N LYS A 422 -19.80 -11.66 21.44
CA LYS A 422 -18.47 -12.19 21.75
C LYS A 422 -18.09 -13.25 20.74
N VAL A 423 -16.96 -13.05 20.05
CA VAL A 423 -16.46 -13.96 19.03
C VAL A 423 -15.12 -14.52 19.48
N SER A 424 -14.87 -15.80 19.18
CA SER A 424 -13.57 -16.42 19.46
C SER A 424 -12.43 -15.63 18.83
N ARG A 425 -11.33 -15.42 19.58
CA ARG A 425 -10.09 -14.76 19.11
C ARG A 425 -9.42 -15.48 17.93
N HIS A 426 -9.79 -16.73 17.67
CA HIS A 426 -9.33 -17.51 16.52
C HIS A 426 -10.19 -17.31 15.26
N SER A 427 -11.28 -16.55 15.35
CA SER A 427 -12.14 -16.27 14.21
C SER A 427 -11.45 -15.39 13.18
N TYR A 428 -11.42 -15.86 11.93
CA TYR A 428 -10.88 -15.09 10.79
C TYR A 428 -11.65 -13.78 10.56
N GLY A 429 -12.97 -13.77 10.81
CA GLY A 429 -13.78 -12.57 10.65
C GLY A 429 -13.44 -11.51 11.71
N LEU A 430 -13.23 -11.91 12.96
CA LEU A 430 -12.79 -10.98 14.02
C LEU A 430 -11.40 -10.39 13.71
N ARG A 431 -10.46 -11.22 13.24
CA ARG A 431 -9.13 -10.76 12.84
C ARG A 431 -9.16 -9.74 11.70
N LEU A 432 -10.08 -9.90 10.75
CA LEU A 432 -10.26 -8.92 9.69
C LEU A 432 -10.83 -7.60 10.24
N LEU A 433 -11.79 -7.62 11.17
CA LEU A 433 -12.26 -6.39 11.82
C LEU A 433 -11.15 -5.70 12.61
N GLN A 434 -10.33 -6.48 13.32
CA GLN A 434 -9.15 -5.96 14.01
C GLN A 434 -8.20 -5.27 13.04
N TYR A 435 -7.96 -5.86 11.88
CA TYR A 435 -7.08 -5.25 10.89
C TYR A 435 -7.63 -3.95 10.30
N VAL A 436 -8.93 -3.92 10.00
CA VAL A 436 -9.58 -2.68 9.53
C VAL A 436 -9.46 -1.60 10.60
N ARG A 437 -9.72 -1.92 11.87
CA ARG A 437 -9.57 -0.99 13.00
C ARG A 437 -8.12 -0.53 13.18
N ASP A 438 -7.18 -1.47 13.26
CA ASP A 438 -5.78 -1.16 13.51
C ASP A 438 -5.18 -0.33 12.36
N GLU A 439 -5.64 -0.55 11.13
CA GLU A 439 -5.27 0.25 9.97
C GLU A 439 -5.89 1.66 10.00
N SER A 440 -7.15 1.81 10.45
CA SER A 440 -7.75 3.13 10.75
C SER A 440 -6.93 3.87 11.78
N HIS A 441 -6.63 3.21 12.90
CA HIS A 441 -5.85 3.79 13.98
C HIS A 441 -4.43 4.17 13.53
N ARG A 442 -3.74 3.31 12.77
CA ARG A 442 -2.42 3.59 12.20
C ARG A 442 -2.48 4.80 11.25
N PHE A 443 -3.50 4.89 10.42
CA PHE A 443 -3.67 5.98 9.46
C PHE A 443 -3.96 7.32 10.16
N ALA A 444 -4.67 7.30 11.28
CA ALA A 444 -4.83 8.43 12.18
C ALA A 444 -3.49 8.84 12.82
N GLN A 445 -2.78 7.92 13.47
CA GLN A 445 -1.50 8.18 14.14
C GLN A 445 -0.42 8.76 13.21
N HIS A 446 -0.31 8.24 11.98
CA HIS A 446 0.66 8.75 11.00
C HIS A 446 0.46 10.25 10.69
N TYR A 447 -0.77 10.74 10.79
CA TYR A 447 -1.08 12.16 10.61
C TYR A 447 -0.54 13.04 11.74
N HIS A 448 -0.57 12.56 12.99
CA HIS A 448 0.04 13.25 14.14
C HIS A 448 1.54 13.46 13.96
N HIS A 449 2.24 12.45 13.42
CA HIS A 449 3.68 12.56 13.17
C HIS A 449 4.02 13.58 12.08
N ILE A 450 3.22 13.65 11.01
CA ILE A 450 3.40 14.64 9.93
C ILE A 450 3.15 16.06 10.44
N LEU A 451 2.11 16.28 11.24
CA LEU A 451 1.78 17.60 11.79
C LEU A 451 2.82 18.09 12.82
N ARG A 452 3.31 17.21 13.70
CA ARG A 452 4.41 17.55 14.63
C ARG A 452 5.66 17.99 13.88
N ARG A 453 5.98 17.32 12.78
CA ARG A 453 7.14 17.66 11.97
C ARG A 453 7.01 19.05 11.35
N LYS A 454 5.80 19.45 10.93
CA LYS A 454 5.52 20.80 10.42
C LYS A 454 5.59 21.88 11.52
N SER A 455 5.02 21.65 12.70
CA SER A 455 5.04 22.66 13.77
C SER A 455 6.44 22.95 14.32
N THR A 456 7.38 22.00 14.23
CA THR A 456 8.78 22.19 14.67
C THR A 456 9.64 22.92 13.65
N PHE A 457 9.16 23.17 12.42
CA PHE A 457 9.88 23.98 11.41
C PHE A 457 9.37 25.42 11.32
N ASP A 458 8.31 25.77 12.06
CA ASP A 458 7.71 27.11 12.11
C ASP A 458 7.99 27.84 13.45
N GLU A 459 8.90 27.33 14.29
CA GLU A 459 9.59 28.03 15.40
C GLU A 459 11.07 28.17 15.05
#